data_AF-A0A7J8QDD4-F1
#
_entry.id   AF-A0A7J8QDD4-F1
#
_cell.length_a   1.000
_cell.length_b   1.000
_cell.length_c   1.000
_cell.angle_alpha   90.00
_cell.angle_beta   90.00
_cell.angle_gamma   90.00
#
_symmetry.space_group_name_H-M   'P 1'
#
loop_
_entity.id
_entity.type
_entity.pdbx_description
1 polymer ?
#
loop_
_entity_poly.entity_id
_entity_poly.type
_entity_poly.pdbx_seq_one_letter_code
_entity_poly.pdbx_strand_id
1 'polypeptide(L)'
;ERSLNGVGKDIGVPSWKRSLRHVLVATLSSFLYGYHLGVVNETLESISRDLGFHGNTMAEGLVVSTCLGGAFVGSLFSGLIADGVGRRRALQLCALPMIIGASMSATAKSLWAMLLGRLFVGTGMGIGPAVAALYVTEVSPAYVRGTYGSFTQIATGLGLMGSLFIGFPAKAIEGWWRICFWASVAPAAILALFMEFSVESPHWLFK
;
A
#
# COMPACT_ATOMS: atom_id res chain seq x y z
N GLU A 1 -17.00 -34.43 42.64
CA GLU A 1 -16.07 -34.25 41.51
C GLU A 1 -16.44 -33.04 40.66
N ARG A 2 -15.46 -32.51 39.94
CA ARG A 2 -15.51 -31.31 39.10
C ARG A 2 -16.31 -31.52 37.81
N SER A 3 -17.24 -30.59 37.56
CA SER A 3 -17.40 -29.81 36.32
C SER A 3 -17.51 -30.55 34.98
N LEU A 4 -18.75 -30.67 34.48
CA LEU A 4 -19.21 -30.19 33.17
C LEU A 4 -18.15 -30.16 32.04
N ASN A 5 -17.89 -31.32 31.45
CA ASN A 5 -17.21 -31.43 30.16
C ASN A 5 -18.26 -31.78 29.09
N GLY A 6 -18.42 -30.91 28.10
CA GLY A 6 -18.85 -31.40 26.77
C GLY A 6 -19.71 -30.50 25.91
N VAL A 7 -20.34 -29.44 26.43
CA VAL A 7 -21.33 -28.69 25.63
C VAL A 7 -21.18 -27.19 25.86
N GLY A 8 -20.51 -26.49 24.95
CA GLY A 8 -20.59 -25.02 24.90
C GLY A 8 -19.36 -24.23 24.46
N LYS A 9 -18.59 -24.65 23.44
CA LYS A 9 -17.48 -23.82 22.95
C LYS A 9 -17.28 -23.78 21.43
N ASP A 10 -18.38 -23.74 20.66
CA ASP A 10 -18.32 -23.50 19.21
C ASP A 10 -19.45 -22.59 18.71
N ILE A 11 -19.81 -21.55 19.49
CA ILE A 11 -20.74 -20.51 19.04
C ILE A 11 -20.08 -19.14 19.27
N GLY A 12 -19.52 -18.55 18.21
CA GLY A 12 -19.43 -17.09 18.11
C GLY A 12 -18.06 -16.42 18.08
N VAL A 13 -16.91 -17.11 18.21
CA VAL A 13 -15.59 -16.47 18.02
C VAL A 13 -15.06 -16.78 16.61
N PRO A 14 -14.92 -15.78 15.70
CA PRO A 14 -14.31 -16.02 14.40
C PRO A 14 -12.89 -16.55 14.61
N SER A 15 -12.62 -17.74 14.08
CA SER A 15 -11.29 -18.37 14.13
C SER A 15 -10.23 -17.41 13.58
N TRP A 16 -9.15 -17.18 14.35
CA TRP A 16 -8.06 -16.28 13.97
C TRP A 16 -7.50 -16.59 12.57
N LYS A 17 -7.51 -17.88 12.18
CA LYS A 17 -7.07 -18.37 10.85
C LYS A 17 -7.90 -17.79 9.69
N ARG A 18 -9.19 -17.51 9.90
CA ARG A 18 -10.06 -16.90 8.88
C ARG A 18 -9.79 -15.41 8.73
N SER A 19 -9.60 -14.68 9.82
CA SER A 19 -9.23 -13.26 9.80
C SER A 19 -7.82 -13.02 9.25
N LEU A 20 -6.89 -13.96 9.49
CA LEU A 20 -5.49 -13.84 9.05
C LEU A 20 -5.36 -13.66 7.53
N ARG A 21 -6.13 -14.38 6.71
CA ARG A 21 -6.07 -14.24 5.25
C ARG A 21 -6.43 -12.82 4.81
N HIS A 22 -7.44 -12.22 5.40
CA HIS A 22 -7.87 -10.86 5.10
C HIS A 22 -6.87 -9.81 5.57
N VAL A 23 -6.29 -10.03 6.75
CA VAL A 23 -5.23 -9.17 7.30
C VAL A 23 -3.99 -9.20 6.40
N LEU A 24 -3.58 -10.37 5.90
CA LEU A 24 -2.47 -10.48 4.96
C LEU A 24 -2.71 -9.68 3.67
N VAL A 25 -3.92 -9.75 3.11
CA VAL A 25 -4.25 -8.94 1.92
C VAL A 25 -4.20 -7.45 2.26
N ALA A 26 -4.73 -7.02 3.39
CA ALA A 26 -4.65 -5.61 3.82
C ALA A 26 -3.20 -5.14 4.04
N THR A 27 -2.32 -6.01 4.55
CA THR A 27 -0.89 -5.68 4.75
C THR A 27 -0.13 -5.45 3.44
N LEU A 28 -0.65 -5.90 2.28
CA LEU A 28 -0.07 -5.56 0.97
C LEU A 28 -0.14 -4.06 0.70
N SER A 29 -1.15 -3.36 1.22
CA SER A 29 -1.20 -1.89 1.12
C SER A 29 -0.05 -1.24 1.90
N SER A 30 0.27 -1.75 3.09
CA SER A 30 1.41 -1.29 3.89
C SER A 30 2.75 -1.63 3.21
N PHE A 31 2.84 -2.81 2.59
CA PHE A 31 4.01 -3.18 1.77
C PHE A 31 4.22 -2.21 0.61
N LEU A 32 3.16 -1.91 -0.15
CA LEU A 32 3.22 -0.94 -1.27
C LEU A 32 3.64 0.45 -0.80
N TYR A 33 3.15 0.89 0.36
CA TYR A 33 3.57 2.14 0.99
C TYR A 33 5.09 2.17 1.23
N GLY A 34 5.62 1.13 1.89
CA GLY A 34 7.06 0.99 2.12
C GLY A 34 7.87 0.93 0.81
N TYR A 35 7.36 0.22 -0.18
CA TYR A 35 7.99 0.08 -1.49
C TYR A 35 8.15 1.43 -2.19
N HIS A 36 7.08 2.23 -2.25
CA HIS A 36 7.11 3.53 -2.90
C HIS A 36 7.96 4.56 -2.17
N LEU A 37 8.12 4.44 -0.84
CA LEU A 37 9.07 5.27 -0.08
C LEU A 37 10.52 4.96 -0.44
N GLY A 38 10.88 3.68 -0.60
CA GLY A 38 12.26 3.28 -0.87
C GLY A 38 12.67 3.39 -2.33
N VAL A 39 11.77 3.06 -3.26
CA VAL A 39 12.11 2.99 -4.69
C VAL A 39 12.58 4.34 -5.25
N VAL A 40 12.05 5.46 -4.74
CA VAL A 40 12.44 6.80 -5.21
C VAL A 40 13.89 7.09 -4.85
N ASN A 41 14.32 6.72 -3.65
CA ASN A 41 15.66 7.03 -3.15
C ASN A 41 16.74 6.42 -4.03
N GLU A 42 16.53 5.19 -4.51
CA GLU A 42 17.48 4.53 -5.41
C GLU A 42 17.38 5.02 -6.85
N THR A 43 16.17 5.30 -7.33
CA THR A 43 15.94 5.60 -8.75
C THR A 43 16.11 7.07 -9.11
N LEU A 44 16.10 8.00 -8.13
CA LEU A 44 16.07 9.44 -8.38
C LEU A 44 17.20 9.94 -9.27
N GLU A 45 18.44 9.50 -9.03
CA GLU A 45 19.61 9.88 -9.83
C GLU A 45 19.50 9.37 -11.28
N SER A 46 19.01 8.13 -11.48
CA SER A 46 18.82 7.58 -12.82
C SER A 46 17.66 8.26 -13.55
N ILE A 47 16.58 8.59 -12.83
CA ILE A 47 15.43 9.34 -13.35
C ILE A 47 15.87 10.73 -13.80
N SER A 48 16.68 11.44 -13.00
CA SER A 48 17.10 12.80 -13.33
C SER A 48 18.03 12.84 -14.54
N ARG A 49 18.88 11.82 -14.71
CA ARG A 49 19.68 11.63 -15.93
C ARG A 49 18.83 11.35 -17.16
N ASP A 50 17.90 10.38 -17.09
CA ASP A 50 17.08 9.96 -18.24
C ASP A 50 16.11 11.07 -18.70
N LEU A 51 15.58 11.86 -17.76
CA LEU A 51 14.63 12.93 -18.05
C LEU A 51 15.30 14.31 -18.26
N GLY A 52 16.63 14.37 -18.26
CA GLY A 52 17.39 15.58 -18.59
C GLY A 52 17.32 16.71 -17.56
N PHE A 53 16.99 16.42 -16.30
CA PHE A 53 16.98 17.40 -15.21
C PHE A 53 18.07 17.16 -14.14
N HIS A 54 19.02 16.28 -14.44
CA HIS A 54 20.18 15.99 -13.57
C HIS A 54 20.93 17.27 -13.19
N GLY A 55 21.15 17.47 -11.90
CA GLY A 55 21.79 18.67 -11.35
C GLY A 55 20.82 19.79 -10.96
N ASN A 56 19.53 19.67 -11.27
CA ASN A 56 18.49 20.56 -10.75
C ASN A 56 17.90 19.97 -9.47
N THR A 57 18.47 20.34 -8.32
CA THR A 57 18.04 19.89 -6.99
C THR A 57 16.58 20.24 -6.68
N MET A 58 16.07 21.34 -7.24
CA MET A 58 14.66 21.72 -7.10
C MET A 58 13.75 20.73 -7.84
N ALA A 59 14.11 20.32 -9.06
CA ALA A 59 13.33 19.33 -9.83
C ALA A 59 13.35 17.94 -9.17
N GLU A 60 14.50 17.50 -8.69
CA GLU A 60 14.63 16.24 -7.93
C GLU A 60 13.81 16.26 -6.64
N GLY A 61 13.89 17.36 -5.88
CA GLY A 61 13.07 17.57 -4.69
C GLY A 61 11.58 17.64 -5.00
N LEU A 62 11.18 18.18 -6.16
CA LEU A 62 9.78 18.21 -6.59
C LEU A 62 9.22 16.81 -6.84
N VAL A 63 10.01 15.87 -7.39
CA VAL A 63 9.56 14.48 -7.60
C VAL A 63 9.22 13.80 -6.29
N VAL A 64 10.07 13.96 -5.27
CA VAL A 64 9.85 13.37 -3.94
C VAL A 64 8.69 14.07 -3.21
N SER A 65 8.71 15.40 -3.18
CA SER A 65 7.70 16.20 -2.46
C SER A 65 6.31 16.11 -3.07
N THR A 66 6.17 15.99 -4.38
CA THR A 66 4.87 15.79 -5.04
C THR A 66 4.22 14.47 -4.63
N CYS A 67 5.02 13.40 -4.46
CA CYS A 67 4.54 12.13 -3.92
C CYS A 67 4.00 12.29 -2.50
N LEU A 68 4.76 12.98 -1.63
CA LEU A 68 4.35 13.26 -0.25
C LEU A 68 3.12 14.19 -0.18
N GLY A 69 3.04 15.19 -1.06
CA GLY A 69 1.88 16.06 -1.19
C GLY A 69 0.64 15.28 -1.60
N GLY A 70 0.77 14.36 -2.56
CA GLY A 70 -0.29 13.41 -2.91
C GLY A 70 -0.71 12.54 -1.72
N ALA A 71 0.25 12.03 -0.94
CA ALA A 71 -0.03 11.23 0.25
C ALA A 71 -0.74 12.03 1.34
N PHE A 72 -0.38 13.30 1.53
CA PHE A 72 -1.07 14.20 2.44
C PHE A 72 -2.54 14.37 2.03
N VAL A 73 -2.80 14.68 0.75
CA VAL A 73 -4.15 14.78 0.21
C VAL A 73 -4.91 13.46 0.38
N GLY A 74 -4.31 12.33 0.01
CA GLY A 74 -4.92 11.01 0.16
C GLY A 74 -5.27 10.68 1.62
N SER A 75 -4.41 11.03 2.56
CA SER A 75 -4.65 10.81 3.99
C SER A 75 -5.83 11.63 4.51
N LEU A 76 -6.01 12.88 4.05
CA LEU A 76 -7.15 13.72 4.44
C LEU A 76 -8.49 13.10 4.02
N PHE A 77 -8.56 12.53 2.82
CA PHE A 77 -9.77 11.90 2.30
C PHE A 77 -9.95 10.45 2.75
N SER A 78 -8.92 9.82 3.33
CA SER A 78 -8.93 8.40 3.69
C SER A 78 -10.11 8.01 4.60
N GLY A 79 -10.43 8.82 5.60
CA GLY A 79 -11.56 8.58 6.52
C GLY A 79 -12.91 8.69 5.82
N LEU A 80 -13.11 9.74 5.01
CA LEU A 80 -14.34 9.94 4.24
C LEU A 80 -14.59 8.78 3.26
N ILE A 81 -13.54 8.32 2.57
CA ILE A 81 -13.61 7.19 1.65
C ILE A 81 -13.89 5.90 2.43
N ALA A 82 -13.18 5.64 3.52
CA ALA A 82 -13.40 4.44 4.33
C ALA A 82 -14.83 4.34 4.88
N ASP A 83 -15.41 5.46 5.29
CA ASP A 83 -16.76 5.52 5.84
C ASP A 83 -17.85 5.48 4.76
N GLY A 84 -17.63 6.13 3.61
CA GLY A 84 -18.63 6.22 2.54
C GLY A 84 -18.78 4.97 1.70
N VAL A 85 -17.68 4.35 1.27
CA VAL A 85 -17.69 3.18 0.36
C VAL A 85 -17.35 1.86 1.06
N GLY A 86 -17.02 1.90 2.35
CA GLY A 86 -16.58 0.73 3.10
C GLY A 86 -15.08 0.47 2.95
N ARG A 87 -14.53 -0.31 3.88
CA ARG A 87 -13.07 -0.51 4.00
C ARG A 87 -12.51 -1.33 2.85
N ARG A 88 -13.28 -2.30 2.33
CA ARG A 88 -12.84 -3.16 1.23
C ARG A 88 -12.69 -2.36 -0.06
N ARG A 89 -13.76 -1.64 -0.43
CA ARG A 89 -13.78 -0.78 -1.61
C ARG A 89 -12.76 0.35 -1.48
N ALA A 90 -12.56 0.91 -0.29
CA ALA A 90 -11.53 1.92 -0.05
C ALA A 90 -10.10 1.42 -0.35
N LEU A 91 -9.77 0.18 0.03
CA LEU A 91 -8.47 -0.44 -0.34
C LEU A 91 -8.35 -0.74 -1.84
N GLN A 92 -9.45 -1.08 -2.52
CA GLN A 92 -9.44 -1.20 -3.98
C GLN A 92 -9.24 0.17 -4.65
N LEU A 93 -9.93 1.20 -4.14
CA LEU A 93 -9.80 2.57 -4.62
C LEU A 93 -8.43 3.18 -4.35
N CYS A 94 -7.69 2.72 -3.34
CA CYS A 94 -6.31 3.16 -3.15
C CYS A 94 -5.35 2.46 -4.14
N ALA A 95 -5.63 1.21 -4.53
CA ALA A 95 -4.81 0.48 -5.49
C ALA A 95 -4.89 1.06 -6.91
N LEU A 96 -6.05 1.55 -7.35
CA LEU A 96 -6.24 2.15 -8.68
C LEU A 96 -5.30 3.33 -8.98
N PRO A 97 -5.24 4.41 -8.18
CA PRO A 97 -4.33 5.52 -8.42
C PRO A 97 -2.87 5.10 -8.25
N MET A 98 -2.56 4.07 -7.46
CA MET A 98 -1.20 3.51 -7.39
C MET A 98 -0.81 2.82 -8.69
N ILE A 99 -1.69 1.99 -9.26
CA ILE A 99 -1.47 1.32 -10.55
C ILE A 99 -1.30 2.35 -11.66
N ILE A 100 -2.22 3.31 -11.75
CA ILE A 100 -2.20 4.37 -12.77
C ILE A 100 -0.94 5.23 -12.61
N GLY A 101 -0.68 5.71 -11.40
CA GLY A 101 0.47 6.56 -11.12
C GLY A 101 1.80 5.86 -11.32
N ALA A 102 1.92 4.57 -10.94
CA ALA A 102 3.13 3.78 -11.17
C ALA A 102 3.36 3.52 -12.66
N SER A 103 2.30 3.20 -13.41
CA SER A 103 2.37 3.01 -14.87
C SER A 103 2.75 4.31 -15.60
N MET A 104 2.17 5.44 -15.18
CA MET A 104 2.53 6.77 -15.68
C MET A 104 3.99 7.12 -15.35
N SER A 105 4.42 6.85 -14.13
CA SER A 105 5.81 7.07 -13.71
C SER A 105 6.77 6.23 -14.54
N ALA A 106 6.46 4.94 -14.76
CA ALA A 106 7.28 4.02 -15.54
C ALA A 106 7.39 4.39 -17.03
N THR A 107 6.35 5.00 -17.60
CA THR A 107 6.30 5.43 -19.00
C THR A 107 6.67 6.90 -19.21
N ALA A 108 7.03 7.62 -18.12
CA ALA A 108 7.34 9.03 -18.19
C ALA A 108 8.52 9.32 -19.13
N LYS A 109 8.35 10.34 -19.98
CA LYS A 109 9.38 10.91 -20.86
C LYS A 109 9.67 12.39 -20.55
N SER A 110 8.93 12.97 -19.61
CA SER A 110 9.10 14.35 -19.16
C SER A 110 8.94 14.45 -17.65
N LEU A 111 9.54 15.50 -17.05
CA LEU A 111 9.40 15.79 -15.62
C LEU A 111 7.92 15.92 -15.23
N TRP A 112 7.11 16.63 -16.03
CA TRP A 112 5.68 16.81 -15.76
C TRP A 112 4.90 15.49 -15.70
N ALA A 113 5.18 14.55 -16.61
CA ALA A 113 4.57 13.23 -16.57
C ALA A 113 4.98 12.44 -15.32
N MET A 114 6.25 12.56 -14.91
CA MET A 114 6.74 11.96 -13.67
C MET A 114 6.04 12.58 -12.44
N LEU A 115 5.95 13.91 -12.35
CA LEU A 115 5.29 14.60 -11.23
C LEU A 115 3.82 14.19 -11.12
N LEU A 116 3.10 14.12 -12.24
CA LEU A 116 1.70 13.69 -12.25
C LEU A 116 1.58 12.22 -11.82
N GLY A 117 2.44 11.34 -12.31
CA GLY A 117 2.51 9.95 -11.87
C GLY A 117 2.76 9.83 -10.36
N ARG A 118 3.68 10.63 -9.81
CA ARG A 118 3.96 10.67 -8.37
C ARG A 118 2.81 11.19 -7.55
N LEU A 119 2.07 12.18 -8.05
CA LEU A 119 0.87 12.67 -7.38
C LEU A 119 -0.16 11.54 -7.23
N PHE A 120 -0.44 10.80 -8.32
CA PHE A 120 -1.36 9.66 -8.29
C PHE A 120 -0.89 8.55 -7.35
N VAL A 121 0.36 8.11 -7.45
CA VAL A 121 0.93 7.12 -6.51
C VAL A 121 0.79 7.62 -5.07
N GLY A 122 1.14 8.88 -4.82
CA GLY A 122 1.04 9.53 -3.53
C GLY A 122 -0.37 9.44 -2.95
N THR A 123 -1.39 9.80 -3.73
CA THR A 123 -2.79 9.75 -3.25
C THR A 123 -3.22 8.36 -2.78
N GLY A 124 -2.91 7.32 -3.54
CA GLY A 124 -3.22 5.94 -3.13
C GLY A 124 -2.37 5.47 -1.95
N MET A 125 -1.09 5.86 -1.92
CA MET A 125 -0.18 5.61 -0.81
C MET A 125 -0.64 6.28 0.49
N GLY A 126 -1.30 7.44 0.43
CA GLY A 126 -1.87 8.13 1.59
C GLY A 126 -3.14 7.47 2.14
N ILE A 127 -3.99 6.95 1.27
CA ILE A 127 -5.25 6.30 1.68
C ILE A 127 -4.98 4.91 2.27
N GLY A 128 -4.14 4.11 1.61
CA GLY A 128 -3.98 2.69 1.86
C GLY A 128 -3.67 2.30 3.32
N PRO A 129 -2.56 2.78 3.93
CA PRO A 129 -2.16 2.40 5.28
C PRO A 129 -3.19 2.74 6.36
N ALA A 130 -3.85 3.91 6.24
CA ALA A 130 -4.88 4.34 7.18
C ALA A 130 -6.09 3.38 7.14
N VAL A 131 -6.56 3.07 5.92
CA VAL A 131 -7.68 2.14 5.72
C VAL A 131 -7.29 0.71 6.12
N ALA A 132 -6.06 0.29 5.82
CA ALA A 132 -5.55 -1.03 6.20
C ALA A 132 -5.50 -1.19 7.72
N ALA A 133 -5.01 -0.19 8.46
CA ALA A 133 -5.00 -0.21 9.91
C ALA A 133 -6.42 -0.31 10.49
N LEU A 134 -7.36 0.50 9.98
CA LEU A 134 -8.77 0.42 10.38
C LEU A 134 -9.36 -0.97 10.11
N TYR A 135 -9.19 -1.49 8.89
CA TYR A 135 -9.67 -2.81 8.50
C TYR A 135 -9.12 -3.92 9.40
N VAL A 136 -7.81 -3.88 9.69
CA VAL A 136 -7.16 -4.84 10.59
C VAL A 136 -7.75 -4.73 12.00
N THR A 137 -7.99 -3.53 12.53
CA THR A 137 -8.58 -3.37 13.87
C THR A 137 -10.03 -3.86 13.96
N GLU A 138 -10.81 -3.70 12.89
CA GLU A 138 -12.23 -4.08 12.82
C GLU A 138 -12.44 -5.59 12.59
N VAL A 139 -11.55 -6.24 11.82
CA VAL A 139 -11.64 -7.68 11.51
C VAL A 139 -10.93 -8.55 12.57
N SER A 140 -10.11 -7.94 13.42
CA SER A 140 -9.30 -8.64 14.42
C SER A 140 -10.02 -8.86 15.76
N PRO A 141 -9.93 -10.08 16.33
CA PRO A 141 -10.29 -10.31 17.72
C PRO A 141 -9.43 -9.47 18.67
N ALA A 142 -10.02 -9.00 19.78
CA ALA A 142 -9.36 -8.12 20.74
C ALA A 142 -8.00 -8.65 21.25
N TYR A 143 -7.84 -9.97 21.36
CA TYR A 143 -6.64 -10.62 21.89
C TYR A 143 -5.46 -10.70 20.89
N VAL A 144 -5.68 -10.55 19.57
CA VAL A 144 -4.62 -10.58 18.53
C VAL A 144 -4.45 -9.26 17.77
N ARG A 145 -5.26 -8.24 18.09
CA ARG A 145 -5.25 -6.95 17.41
C ARG A 145 -3.85 -6.31 17.39
N GLY A 146 -3.11 -6.40 18.49
CA GLY A 146 -1.74 -5.90 18.58
C GLY A 146 -0.79 -6.61 17.61
N THR A 147 -0.84 -7.94 17.56
CA THR A 147 -0.01 -8.76 16.66
C THR A 147 -0.28 -8.43 15.19
N TYR A 148 -1.54 -8.19 14.81
CA TYR A 148 -1.87 -7.82 13.44
C TYR A 148 -1.43 -6.40 13.06
N GLY A 149 -1.43 -5.46 14.01
CA GLY A 149 -0.79 -4.16 13.81
C GLY A 149 0.73 -4.27 13.60
N SER A 150 1.39 -5.23 14.26
CA SER A 150 2.81 -5.51 13.98
C SER A 150 3.03 -6.03 12.56
N PHE A 151 2.14 -6.86 12.01
CA PHE A 151 2.25 -7.33 10.62
C PHE A 151 2.19 -6.18 9.61
N THR A 152 1.35 -5.17 9.82
CA THR A 152 1.32 -4.00 8.91
C THR A 152 2.63 -3.22 8.94
N GLN A 153 3.25 -3.08 10.12
CA GLN A 153 4.55 -2.40 10.23
C GLN A 153 5.70 -3.23 9.63
N ILE A 154 5.69 -4.54 9.86
CA ILE A 154 6.66 -5.47 9.25
C ILE A 154 6.51 -5.43 7.73
N ALA A 155 5.29 -5.42 7.20
CA ALA A 155 5.03 -5.33 5.77
C ALA A 155 5.59 -4.04 5.17
N THR A 156 5.43 -2.89 5.83
CA THR A 156 6.06 -1.62 5.42
C THR A 156 7.58 -1.75 5.36
N GLY A 157 8.20 -2.35 6.39
CA GLY A 157 9.65 -2.59 6.40
C GLY A 157 10.11 -3.51 5.27
N LEU A 158 9.38 -4.61 5.04
CA LEU A 158 9.64 -5.53 3.93
C LEU A 158 9.45 -4.86 2.56
N GLY A 159 8.49 -3.96 2.43
CA GLY A 159 8.29 -3.16 1.21
C GLY A 159 9.48 -2.26 0.92
N LEU A 160 9.96 -1.56 1.95
CA LEU A 160 11.15 -0.72 1.87
C LEU A 160 12.37 -1.56 1.48
N MET A 161 12.62 -2.68 2.17
CA MET A 161 13.72 -3.60 1.85
C MET A 161 13.59 -4.16 0.43
N GLY A 162 12.38 -4.57 0.03
CA GLY A 162 12.09 -5.10 -1.31
C GLY A 162 12.40 -4.11 -2.43
N SER A 163 12.17 -2.81 -2.19
CA SER A 163 12.55 -1.77 -3.16
C SER A 163 14.06 -1.68 -3.37
N LEU A 164 14.86 -1.88 -2.32
CA LEU A 164 16.33 -1.92 -2.39
C LEU A 164 16.80 -3.18 -3.14
N PHE A 165 16.22 -4.34 -2.80
CA PHE A 165 16.57 -5.61 -3.45
C PHE A 165 16.27 -5.63 -4.95
N ILE A 166 15.18 -4.99 -5.41
CA ILE A 166 14.88 -4.87 -6.84
C ILE A 166 15.89 -3.95 -7.54
N GLY A 167 16.41 -2.94 -6.84
CA GLY A 167 17.44 -2.04 -7.37
C GLY A 167 18.77 -2.74 -7.65
N PHE A 168 19.19 -3.72 -6.84
CA PHE A 168 20.48 -4.40 -6.98
C PHE A 168 20.72 -5.09 -8.34
N PRO A 169 19.87 -6.02 -8.81
CA PRO A 169 20.06 -6.69 -10.11
C PRO A 169 19.68 -5.77 -11.28
N ALA A 170 18.75 -4.82 -11.06
CA ALA A 170 18.22 -3.99 -12.12
C ALA A 170 19.22 -2.91 -12.56
N LYS A 171 20.10 -2.40 -11.68
CA LYS A 171 21.11 -1.36 -11.98
C LYS A 171 22.02 -1.65 -13.19
N ALA A 172 22.17 -2.92 -13.60
CA ALA A 172 22.94 -3.30 -14.77
C ALA A 172 22.22 -3.05 -16.12
N ILE A 173 20.92 -2.72 -16.09
CA ILE A 173 20.07 -2.56 -17.28
C ILE A 173 19.80 -1.06 -17.53
N GLU A 174 19.88 -0.62 -18.78
CA GLU A 174 19.50 0.74 -19.16
C GLU A 174 17.98 0.94 -18.95
N GLY A 175 17.59 2.01 -18.25
CA GLY A 175 16.18 2.24 -17.91
C GLY A 175 15.63 1.38 -16.77
N TRP A 176 16.50 0.76 -15.94
CA TRP A 176 16.12 -0.07 -14.79
C TRP A 176 15.12 0.57 -13.84
N TRP A 177 15.17 1.89 -13.69
CA TRP A 177 14.25 2.63 -12.86
C TRP A 177 12.78 2.43 -13.28
N ARG A 178 12.51 2.23 -14.58
CA ARG A 178 11.17 1.95 -15.11
C ARG A 178 10.68 0.57 -14.66
N ILE A 179 11.58 -0.41 -14.60
CA ILE A 179 11.29 -1.76 -14.13
C ILE A 179 10.88 -1.71 -12.65
N CYS A 180 11.51 -0.88 -11.84
CA CYS A 180 11.13 -0.71 -10.43
C CYS A 180 9.69 -0.17 -10.29
N PHE A 181 9.27 0.79 -11.13
CA PHE A 181 7.87 1.25 -11.10
C PHE A 181 6.89 0.19 -11.62
N TRP A 182 7.23 -0.52 -12.70
CA TRP A 182 6.40 -1.64 -13.18
C TRP A 182 6.28 -2.77 -12.15
N ALA A 183 7.36 -3.06 -11.41
CA ALA A 183 7.35 -4.06 -10.36
C ALA A 183 6.38 -3.72 -9.23
N SER A 184 6.13 -2.44 -8.95
CA SER A 184 5.11 -2.00 -7.96
C SER A 184 3.67 -2.20 -8.43
N VAL A 185 3.43 -2.24 -9.75
CA VAL A 185 2.09 -2.49 -10.31
C VAL A 185 1.60 -3.89 -9.99
N ALA A 186 2.50 -4.89 -9.94
CA ALA A 186 2.14 -6.26 -9.61
C ALA A 186 1.52 -6.42 -8.20
N PRO A 187 2.16 -5.99 -7.09
CA PRO A 187 1.54 -6.04 -5.77
C PRO A 187 0.30 -5.14 -5.65
N ALA A 188 0.22 -4.03 -6.39
CA ALA A 188 -0.98 -3.18 -6.42
C ALA A 188 -2.17 -3.87 -7.10
N ALA A 189 -1.93 -4.57 -8.21
CA ALA A 189 -2.94 -5.38 -8.89
C ALA A 189 -3.38 -6.57 -8.02
N ILE A 190 -2.43 -7.24 -7.36
CA ILE A 190 -2.72 -8.30 -6.38
C ILE A 190 -3.60 -7.74 -5.27
N LEU A 191 -3.27 -6.59 -4.68
CA LEU A 191 -4.11 -5.95 -3.66
C LEU A 191 -5.53 -5.71 -4.20
N ALA A 192 -5.69 -5.11 -5.39
CA ALA A 192 -6.99 -4.83 -5.97
C ALA A 192 -7.84 -6.11 -6.20
N LEU A 193 -7.22 -7.17 -6.73
CA LEU A 193 -7.87 -8.44 -7.02
C LEU A 193 -8.22 -9.23 -5.75
N PHE A 194 -7.27 -9.37 -4.82
CA PHE A 194 -7.50 -10.16 -3.60
C PHE A 194 -8.44 -9.46 -2.63
N MET A 195 -8.53 -8.13 -2.65
CA MET A 195 -9.55 -7.43 -1.88
C MET A 195 -10.98 -7.74 -2.36
N GLU A 196 -11.18 -8.17 -3.61
CA GLU A 196 -12.50 -8.62 -4.10
C GLU A 196 -12.97 -9.93 -3.44
N PHE A 197 -12.04 -10.72 -2.91
CA PHE A 197 -12.36 -11.95 -2.17
C PHE A 197 -12.42 -11.73 -0.65
N SER A 198 -12.11 -10.53 -0.18
CA SER A 198 -12.11 -10.20 1.25
C SER A 198 -13.49 -9.85 1.77
N VAL A 199 -13.79 -10.20 3.01
CA VAL A 199 -15.07 -9.86 3.65
C VAL A 199 -15.09 -8.37 4.01
N GLU A 200 -16.23 -7.71 3.79
CA GLU A 200 -16.49 -6.33 4.22
C GLU A 200 -16.36 -6.22 5.75
N SER A 201 -15.97 -5.05 6.26
CA SER A 201 -15.88 -4.85 7.71
C SER A 201 -17.25 -5.03 8.39
N PRO A 202 -17.39 -5.91 9.40
CA PRO A 202 -18.65 -6.10 10.12
C PRO A 202 -19.17 -4.82 10.77
N HIS A 203 -18.26 -3.94 11.23
CA HIS A 203 -18.64 -2.70 11.91
C HIS A 203 -19.27 -1.67 10.96
N TRP A 204 -18.91 -1.72 9.67
CA TRP A 204 -19.53 -0.88 8.64
C TRP A 204 -20.95 -1.37 8.29
N LEU A 205 -21.19 -2.69 8.30
CA LEU A 205 -22.49 -3.30 8.02
C LEU A 205 -23.56 -3.06 9.10
N PHE A 206 -23.14 -2.70 10.32
CA PHE A 206 -24.04 -2.42 11.45
C PHE A 206 -24.28 -0.92 11.69
N LYS A 207 -23.80 -0.04 10.80
CA LYS A 207 -24.03 1.40 10.84
C LYS A 207 -25.19 1.77 9.92
#